data_AF-A0A3M1P4G0-F1
#
_entry.id   AF-A0A3M1P4G0-F1
#
_cell.length_a   1.000
_cell.length_b   1.000
_cell.length_c   1.000
_cell.angle_alpha   90.00
_cell.angle_beta   90.00
_cell.angle_gamma   90.00
#
_symmetry.space_group_name_H-M   'P 1'
#
loop_
_entity.id
_entity.type
_entity.pdbx_description
1 polymer ?
#
loop_
_entity_poly.entity_id
_entity_poly.type
_entity_poly.pdbx_seq_one_letter_code
_entity_poly.pdbx_strand_id
1 'polypeptide(L)'
;AAPAVLIYQVFLYKLGAAGVIISFVPLVFGAIRLARFNVNLDSFEKENFSGLPIPAMAVTLSTYVIFNYDLWDGLRFAPALIPLVLLLSILMVSNVEYETLPRFSFREGRKNSVLFVLLIIGIGVIAVFREKVMFPLMLSMVLYYLFRSILHGEKEEEEDELLDISIPE
;
A
#
# COMPACT_ATOMS: atom_id res chain seq x y z
N ALA A 1 4.51 11.46 -8.86
CA ALA A 1 4.91 11.66 -10.26
C ALA A 1 5.63 10.44 -10.85
N ALA A 2 6.75 9.98 -10.28
CA ALA A 2 7.51 8.83 -10.80
C ALA A 2 6.68 7.57 -11.18
N PRO A 3 5.80 7.02 -10.31
CA PRO A 3 5.00 5.84 -10.66
C PRO A 3 4.03 6.08 -11.84
N ALA A 4 3.50 7.30 -11.98
CA ALA A 4 2.60 7.69 -13.08
C ALA A 4 3.34 7.67 -14.44
N VAL A 5 4.55 8.21 -14.48
CA VAL A 5 5.39 8.20 -15.69
C VAL A 5 5.80 6.78 -16.06
N LEU A 6 6.18 5.97 -15.06
CA LEU A 6 6.60 4.58 -15.25
C LEU A 6 5.51 3.74 -15.91
N ILE A 7 4.29 3.75 -15.38
CA ILE A 7 3.18 2.96 -15.96
C ILE A 7 2.79 3.46 -17.36
N TYR A 8 2.88 4.77 -17.61
CA TYR A 8 2.66 5.34 -18.93
C TYR A 8 3.63 4.77 -19.97
N GLN A 9 4.93 4.84 -19.68
CA GLN A 9 5.97 4.38 -20.60
C GLN A 9 5.96 2.86 -20.82
N VAL A 10 5.58 2.09 -19.80
CA VAL A 10 5.63 0.63 -19.85
C VAL A 10 4.52 0.02 -20.71
N PHE A 11 3.29 0.53 -20.61
CA PHE A 11 2.15 -0.05 -21.34
C PHE A 11 1.11 0.97 -21.78
N LEU A 12 0.81 1.96 -20.94
CA LEU A 12 -0.36 2.79 -21.17
C LEU A 12 -0.22 3.76 -22.36
N TYR A 13 1.00 4.05 -22.84
CA TYR A 13 1.20 4.84 -24.07
C TYR A 13 0.46 4.25 -25.29
N LYS A 14 0.22 2.92 -25.30
CA LYS A 14 -0.51 2.22 -26.38
C LYS A 14 -2.00 2.55 -26.41
N LEU A 15 -2.57 3.08 -25.31
CA LEU A 15 -4.00 3.35 -25.15
C LEU A 15 -4.38 4.81 -25.51
N GLY A 16 -3.43 5.61 -26.01
CA GLY A 16 -3.67 7.00 -26.38
C GLY A 16 -4.19 7.84 -25.20
N ALA A 17 -5.29 8.57 -25.41
CA ALA A 17 -5.88 9.45 -24.40
C ALA A 17 -6.30 8.73 -23.11
N ALA A 18 -6.87 7.53 -23.22
CA ALA A 18 -7.24 6.73 -22.05
C ALA A 18 -6.02 6.35 -21.21
N GLY A 19 -4.89 6.07 -21.87
CA GLY A 19 -3.62 5.77 -21.22
C GLY A 19 -3.09 6.93 -20.39
N VAL A 20 -3.19 8.16 -20.92
CA VAL A 20 -2.81 9.38 -20.19
C VAL A 20 -3.68 9.54 -18.94
N ILE A 21 -5.00 9.42 -19.07
CA ILE A 21 -5.95 9.56 -17.95
C ILE A 21 -5.64 8.55 -16.85
N ILE A 22 -5.52 7.26 -17.18
CA ILE A 22 -5.27 6.21 -16.18
C ILE A 22 -3.90 6.41 -15.52
N SER A 23 -2.88 6.80 -16.30
CA SER A 23 -1.54 7.06 -15.74
C SER A 23 -1.52 8.24 -14.76
N PHE A 24 -2.46 9.17 -14.89
CA PHE A 24 -2.59 10.34 -14.02
C PHE A 24 -3.29 10.03 -12.69
N VAL A 25 -4.04 8.92 -12.59
CA VAL A 25 -4.81 8.56 -11.40
C VAL A 25 -3.94 8.47 -10.12
N PRO A 26 -2.80 7.76 -10.09
CA PRO A 26 -1.92 7.74 -8.91
C PRO A 26 -1.42 9.12 -8.48
N LEU A 27 -1.33 10.07 -9.41
CA LEU A 27 -0.89 11.43 -9.12
C LEU A 27 -2.00 12.22 -8.42
N VAL A 28 -3.24 12.13 -8.89
CA VAL A 28 -4.40 12.78 -8.28
C VAL A 28 -4.67 12.22 -6.88
N PHE A 29 -4.76 10.90 -6.74
CA PHE A 29 -4.99 10.26 -5.44
C PHE A 29 -3.81 10.49 -4.47
N GLY A 30 -2.59 10.57 -4.99
CA GLY A 30 -1.41 11.03 -4.23
C GLY A 30 -1.58 12.44 -3.67
N ALA A 31 -2.07 13.39 -4.47
CA ALA A 31 -2.32 14.75 -4.02
C ALA A 31 -3.44 14.80 -2.95
N ILE A 32 -4.54 14.07 -3.16
CA ILE A 32 -5.64 13.98 -2.19
C ILE A 32 -5.15 13.39 -0.86
N ARG A 33 -4.34 12.32 -0.91
CA ARG A 33 -3.76 11.71 0.30
C ARG A 33 -2.89 12.71 1.08
N LEU A 34 -2.06 13.49 0.37
CA LEU A 34 -1.25 14.54 1.00
C LEU A 34 -2.14 15.63 1.62
N ALA A 35 -3.22 16.02 0.97
CA ALA A 35 -4.18 16.96 1.53
C ALA A 35 -4.86 16.42 2.80
N ARG A 36 -5.28 15.15 2.80
CA ARG A 36 -5.84 14.48 4.00
C ARG A 36 -4.84 14.44 5.14
N PHE A 37 -3.59 14.09 4.84
CA PHE A 37 -2.52 14.14 5.84
C PHE A 37 -2.40 15.55 6.42
N ASN A 38 -2.38 16.57 5.56
CA ASN A 38 -2.27 17.99 5.96
C ASN A 38 -3.42 18.48 6.83
N VAL A 39 -4.64 17.97 6.64
CA VAL A 39 -5.81 18.34 7.46
C VAL A 39 -5.84 17.58 8.79
N ASN A 40 -5.33 16.35 8.82
CA ASN A 40 -5.30 15.52 10.02
C ASN A 40 -4.05 15.76 10.89
N LEU A 41 -3.25 16.78 10.58
CA LEU A 41 -2.05 17.14 11.34
C LEU A 41 -2.35 17.66 12.75
N ASP A 42 -3.58 18.06 13.07
CA ASP A 42 -3.92 18.55 14.42
C ASP A 42 -4.42 17.42 15.35
N SER A 43 -4.64 16.21 14.84
CA SER A 43 -5.21 15.06 15.58
C SER A 43 -4.20 13.92 15.86
N PHE A 44 -2.93 14.24 16.13
CA PHE A 44 -1.80 13.29 16.25
C PHE A 44 -1.82 12.30 17.45
N GLU A 45 -2.99 11.93 17.98
CA GLU A 45 -3.07 10.87 18.99
C GLU A 45 -3.16 9.45 18.39
N LYS A 46 -3.34 9.28 17.07
CA LYS A 46 -3.38 7.95 16.45
C LYS A 46 -2.00 7.46 15.98
N GLU A 47 -1.55 6.33 16.53
CA GLU A 47 -0.31 5.63 16.14
C GLU A 47 -0.38 4.92 14.77
N ASN A 48 -1.55 4.92 14.10
CA ASN A 48 -1.78 4.26 12.82
C ASN A 48 -1.99 5.25 11.67
N PHE A 49 -1.55 4.88 10.47
CA PHE A 49 -1.82 5.64 9.25
C PHE A 49 -3.13 5.16 8.60
N SER A 50 -3.98 6.09 8.19
CA SER A 50 -5.18 5.78 7.41
C SER A 50 -4.88 5.80 5.89
N GLY A 51 -5.23 4.71 5.20
CA GLY A 51 -5.01 4.47 3.78
C GLY A 51 -3.58 4.06 3.40
N LEU A 52 -3.41 3.54 2.18
CA LEU A 52 -2.15 2.99 1.67
C LEU A 52 -1.05 4.06 1.52
N PRO A 53 0.14 3.89 2.13
CA PRO A 53 1.26 4.81 1.96
C PRO A 53 1.70 4.99 0.50
N ILE A 54 2.03 6.22 0.11
CA ILE A 54 2.56 6.54 -1.24
C ILE A 54 3.78 5.67 -1.59
N PRO A 55 4.75 5.44 -0.68
CA PRO A 55 5.88 4.56 -0.98
C PRO A 55 5.46 3.11 -1.24
N ALA A 56 4.50 2.58 -0.47
CA ALA A 56 4.02 1.22 -0.65
C ALA A 56 3.36 1.05 -2.03
N MET A 57 2.51 1.98 -2.44
CA MET A 57 1.93 2.00 -3.79
C MET A 57 3.01 2.03 -4.88
N ALA A 58 4.01 2.91 -4.75
CA ALA A 58 5.06 3.06 -5.75
C ALA A 58 5.93 1.80 -5.90
N VAL A 59 6.27 1.15 -4.78
CA VAL A 59 7.04 -0.10 -4.78
C VAL A 59 6.21 -1.22 -5.40
N THR A 60 4.93 -1.37 -5.06
CA THR A 60 4.06 -2.40 -5.66
C THR A 60 3.95 -2.27 -7.18
N LEU A 61 3.77 -1.05 -7.70
CA LEU A 61 3.72 -0.83 -9.15
C LEU A 61 5.08 -1.09 -9.83
N SER A 62 6.18 -0.63 -9.24
CA SER A 62 7.51 -0.81 -9.82
C SER A 62 7.91 -2.29 -9.85
N THR A 63 7.67 -3.00 -8.76
CA THR A 63 7.95 -4.42 -8.62
C THR A 63 7.07 -5.28 -9.52
N TYR A 64 5.81 -4.88 -9.78
CA TYR A 64 4.95 -5.57 -10.75
C TYR A 64 5.56 -5.59 -12.16
N VAL A 65 6.12 -4.45 -12.59
CA VAL A 65 6.79 -4.34 -13.89
C VAL A 65 8.04 -5.23 -13.90
N ILE A 66 8.91 -5.10 -12.90
CA ILE A 66 10.14 -5.90 -12.78
C ILE A 66 9.82 -7.41 -12.79
N PHE A 67 8.84 -7.83 -11.99
CA PHE A 67 8.41 -9.23 -11.88
C PHE A 67 7.91 -9.80 -13.21
N ASN A 68 7.18 -9.01 -14.01
CA ASN A 68 6.74 -9.47 -15.33
C ASN A 68 7.91 -9.68 -16.29
N TYR A 69 8.87 -8.73 -16.30
CA TYR A 69 10.04 -8.82 -17.15
C TYR A 69 10.97 -9.98 -16.75
N ASP A 70 11.16 -10.24 -15.46
CA ASP A 70 11.95 -11.39 -14.99
C ASP A 70 11.30 -12.74 -15.36
N LEU A 71 9.98 -12.86 -15.25
CA LEU A 71 9.29 -14.15 -15.40
C LEU A 71 8.93 -14.50 -16.86
N TRP A 72 8.64 -13.49 -17.69
CA TRP A 72 8.13 -13.71 -19.06
C TRP A 72 8.92 -12.98 -20.15
N ASP A 73 10.06 -12.37 -19.83
CA ASP A 73 10.89 -11.57 -20.75
C ASP A 73 10.06 -10.47 -21.47
N GLY A 74 9.08 -9.93 -20.74
CA GLY A 74 8.15 -8.94 -21.25
C GLY A 74 6.90 -8.80 -20.40
N LEU A 75 6.07 -7.81 -20.76
CA LEU A 75 4.87 -7.48 -20.00
C LEU A 75 3.67 -8.36 -20.39
N ARG A 76 3.76 -9.67 -20.11
CA ARG A 76 2.72 -10.64 -20.50
C ARG A 76 1.34 -10.32 -19.92
N PHE A 77 1.30 -9.82 -18.68
CA PHE A 77 0.05 -9.45 -18.01
C PHE A 77 -0.28 -7.96 -18.08
N ALA A 78 0.20 -7.25 -19.09
CA ALA A 78 0.02 -5.80 -19.23
C ALA A 78 -1.41 -5.26 -18.95
N PRO A 79 -2.51 -5.91 -19.37
CA PRO A 79 -3.86 -5.41 -19.06
C PRO A 79 -4.18 -5.40 -17.57
N ALA A 80 -3.58 -6.28 -16.77
CA ALA A 80 -3.77 -6.33 -15.31
C ALA A 80 -3.11 -5.14 -14.58
N LEU A 81 -2.24 -4.37 -15.26
CA LEU A 81 -1.68 -3.14 -14.72
C LEU A 81 -2.76 -2.07 -14.48
N ILE A 82 -3.79 -2.01 -15.33
CA ILE A 82 -4.88 -1.01 -15.22
C ILE A 82 -5.67 -1.19 -13.92
N PRO A 83 -6.29 -2.35 -13.63
CA PRO A 83 -7.02 -2.54 -12.39
C PRO A 83 -6.10 -2.43 -11.17
N LEU A 84 -4.84 -2.85 -11.27
CA LEU A 84 -3.87 -2.69 -10.18
C LEU A 84 -3.61 -1.20 -9.86
N VAL A 85 -3.38 -0.37 -10.88
CA VAL A 85 -3.18 1.09 -10.72
C VAL A 85 -4.40 1.74 -10.07
N LEU A 86 -5.60 1.41 -10.54
CA LEU A 86 -6.84 1.95 -10.00
C LEU A 86 -7.07 1.50 -8.55
N LEU A 87 -6.91 0.20 -8.28
CA LEU A 87 -7.06 -0.38 -6.95
C LEU A 87 -6.12 0.28 -5.94
N LEU A 88 -4.82 0.34 -6.25
CA LEU A 88 -3.82 0.92 -5.35
C LEU A 88 -4.07 2.41 -5.13
N SER A 89 -4.51 3.14 -6.16
CA SER A 89 -4.82 4.57 -6.04
C SER A 89 -6.03 4.82 -5.13
N ILE A 90 -7.11 4.04 -5.29
CA ILE A 90 -8.29 4.12 -4.42
C ILE A 90 -7.90 3.79 -2.98
N LEU A 91 -7.05 2.77 -2.79
CA LEU A 91 -6.58 2.36 -1.47
C LEU A 91 -5.77 3.44 -0.74
N MET A 92 -5.21 4.42 -1.44
CA MET A 92 -4.53 5.56 -0.81
C MET A 92 -5.47 6.51 -0.10
N VAL A 93 -6.75 6.53 -0.47
CA VAL A 93 -7.80 7.41 0.06
C VAL A 93 -8.86 6.61 0.82
N SER A 94 -8.70 5.29 0.95
CA SER A 94 -9.53 4.48 1.86
C SER A 94 -9.20 4.76 3.33
N ASN A 95 -10.09 4.34 4.24
CA ASN A 95 -9.87 4.42 5.68
C ASN A 95 -9.18 3.18 6.27
N VAL A 96 -8.51 2.38 5.43
CA VAL A 96 -7.80 1.16 5.88
C VAL A 96 -6.68 1.57 6.84
N GLU A 97 -6.70 1.06 8.08
CA GLU A 97 -5.61 1.34 9.03
C GLU A 97 -4.38 0.50 8.70
N TYR A 98 -3.28 1.18 8.41
CA TYR A 98 -1.95 0.61 8.24
C TYR A 98 -1.12 0.95 9.47
N GLU A 99 -0.62 -0.09 10.13
CA GLU A 99 0.25 0.06 11.29
C GLU A 99 1.52 0.82 10.90
N THR A 100 1.93 1.78 11.74
CA THR A 100 3.24 2.39 11.62
C THR A 100 4.31 1.32 11.82
N LEU A 101 5.42 1.42 11.05
CA LEU A 101 6.55 0.52 11.25
C LEU A 101 6.94 0.54 12.74
N PRO A 102 7.13 -0.64 13.38
CA PRO A 102 7.41 -0.71 14.80
C PRO A 102 8.64 0.13 15.12
N ARG A 103 8.48 1.08 16.05
CA ARG A 103 9.59 1.95 16.47
C ARG A 103 10.63 1.07 17.17
N PHE A 104 11.76 0.82 16.50
CA PHE A 104 12.87 0.08 17.07
C PHE A 104 13.51 0.89 18.21
N SER A 105 13.06 0.64 19.45
CA SER A 105 13.66 1.24 20.64
C SER A 105 14.79 0.35 21.14
N PHE A 106 16.05 0.80 21.00
CA PHE A 106 17.25 0.13 21.51
C PHE A 106 17.28 -0.06 23.06
N ARG A 107 16.20 0.32 23.76
CA ARG A 107 16.14 0.41 25.22
C ARG A 107 15.44 -0.76 25.92
N GLU A 108 14.76 -1.65 25.19
CA GLU A 108 14.06 -2.82 25.76
C GLU A 108 14.65 -4.15 25.29
N GLY A 109 15.06 -4.98 26.25
CA GLY A 109 15.85 -6.20 26.04
C GLY A 109 15.15 -7.35 25.31
N ARG A 110 15.98 -8.31 24.84
CA ARG A 110 15.74 -9.60 24.14
C ARG A 110 14.72 -9.63 22.98
N LYS A 111 13.51 -9.08 23.12
CA LYS A 111 12.51 -9.00 22.04
C LYS A 111 13.00 -8.15 20.86
N ASN A 112 13.69 -7.04 21.15
CA ASN A 112 14.22 -6.18 20.09
C ASN A 112 15.39 -6.84 19.32
N SER A 113 16.15 -7.74 19.96
CA SER A 113 17.20 -8.53 19.29
C SER A 113 16.63 -9.53 18.27
N VAL A 114 15.51 -10.18 18.57
CA VAL A 114 14.84 -11.09 17.60
C VAL A 114 14.29 -10.31 16.41
N LEU A 115 13.66 -9.15 16.66
CA LEU A 115 13.15 -8.28 15.60
C LEU A 115 14.28 -7.76 14.70
N PHE A 116 15.44 -7.42 15.28
CA PHE A 116 16.63 -6.99 14.55
C PHE A 116 17.25 -8.12 13.71
N VAL A 117 17.32 -9.34 14.24
CA VAL A 117 17.79 -10.51 13.49
C VAL A 117 16.82 -10.83 12.35
N LEU A 118 15.51 -10.78 12.59
CA LEU A 118 14.49 -10.96 11.55
C LEU A 118 14.61 -9.89 10.45
N LEU A 119 14.87 -8.63 10.82
CA LEU A 119 15.11 -7.54 9.88
C LEU A 119 16.33 -7.84 8.98
N ILE A 120 17.46 -8.24 9.58
CA ILE A 120 18.68 -8.59 8.83
C ILE A 120 18.43 -9.77 7.88
N ILE A 121 17.75 -10.82 8.35
CA ILE A 121 17.37 -11.97 7.52
C ILE A 121 16.44 -11.52 6.39
N GLY A 122 15.45 -10.69 6.68
CA GLY A 122 14.52 -10.13 5.69
C GLY A 122 15.25 -9.34 4.60
N ILE A 123 16.19 -8.46 4.99
CA ILE A 123 17.04 -7.72 4.06
C ILE A 123 17.89 -8.70 3.21
N GLY A 124 18.46 -9.74 3.84
CA GLY A 124 19.24 -10.75 3.14
C GLY A 124 18.42 -11.54 2.10
N VAL A 125 17.22 -11.96 2.46
CA VAL A 125 16.31 -12.67 1.53
C VAL A 125 15.90 -11.77 0.36
N ILE A 126 15.58 -10.50 0.65
CA ILE A 126 15.27 -9.50 -0.37
C ILE A 126 16.47 -9.28 -1.31
N ALA A 127 17.70 -9.24 -0.80
CA ALA A 127 18.89 -9.03 -1.61
C ALA A 127 19.15 -10.19 -2.60
N VAL A 128 18.85 -11.43 -2.19
CA VAL A 128 19.09 -12.64 -3.00
C VAL A 128 17.97 -12.85 -4.03
N PHE A 129 16.71 -12.64 -3.65
CA PHE A 129 15.55 -12.95 -4.51
C PHE A 129 14.76 -11.69 -4.93
N ARG A 130 15.48 -10.59 -5.15
CA ARG A 130 14.91 -9.24 -5.35
C ARG A 130 13.77 -9.19 -6.39
N GLU A 131 13.91 -9.91 -7.50
CA GLU A 131 13.00 -9.78 -8.66
C GLU A 131 11.75 -10.65 -8.48
N LYS A 132 11.90 -11.80 -7.82
CA LYS A 132 10.84 -12.81 -7.65
C LYS A 132 10.00 -12.60 -6.40
N VAL A 133 10.59 -12.05 -5.33
CA VAL A 133 9.93 -11.98 -4.01
C VAL A 133 9.26 -10.63 -3.77
N MET A 134 9.78 -9.53 -4.31
CA MET A 134 9.32 -8.20 -3.95
C MET A 134 7.87 -7.92 -4.35
N PHE A 135 7.47 -8.28 -5.59
CA PHE A 135 6.09 -8.08 -6.02
C PHE A 135 5.07 -8.90 -5.20
N PRO A 136 5.20 -10.23 -5.07
CA PRO A 136 4.24 -11.02 -4.28
C PRO A 136 4.26 -10.64 -2.80
N LEU A 137 5.40 -10.22 -2.23
CA LEU A 137 5.48 -9.71 -0.86
C LEU A 137 4.71 -8.40 -0.68
N MET A 138 4.89 -7.45 -1.58
CA MET A 138 4.18 -6.17 -1.52
C MET A 138 2.68 -6.34 -1.77
N LEU A 139 2.31 -7.19 -2.73
CA LEU A 139 0.92 -7.52 -3.01
C LEU A 139 0.27 -8.23 -1.82
N SER A 140 0.94 -9.22 -1.21
CA SER A 140 0.39 -9.94 -0.05
C SER A 140 0.21 -9.02 1.15
N MET A 141 1.14 -8.07 1.38
CA MET A 141 1.00 -7.06 2.41
C MET A 141 -0.21 -6.17 2.17
N VAL A 142 -0.38 -5.63 0.95
CA VAL A 142 -1.54 -4.81 0.58
C VAL A 142 -2.85 -5.58 0.77
N LEU A 143 -2.92 -6.84 0.32
CA LEU A 143 -4.09 -7.68 0.46
C LEU A 143 -4.38 -8.05 1.92
N TYR A 144 -3.34 -8.34 2.71
CA TYR A 144 -3.48 -8.64 4.14
C TYR A 144 -4.10 -7.47 4.90
N TYR A 145 -3.61 -6.25 4.69
CA TYR A 145 -4.18 -5.06 5.33
C TYR A 145 -5.59 -4.73 4.84
N LEU A 146 -5.85 -4.89 3.53
CA LEU A 146 -7.20 -4.74 2.99
C LEU A 146 -8.16 -5.75 3.63
N PHE A 147 -7.78 -7.02 3.70
CA PHE A 147 -8.60 -8.09 4.27
C PHE A 147 -8.82 -7.89 5.77
N ARG A 148 -7.78 -7.52 6.51
CA ARG A 148 -7.89 -7.17 7.94
C ARG A 148 -8.87 -6.03 8.17
N SER A 149 -8.83 -4.99 7.33
CA SER A 149 -9.73 -3.84 7.43
C SER A 149 -11.16 -4.19 7.11
N ILE A 150 -11.42 -5.10 6.16
CA ILE A 150 -12.78 -5.58 5.90
C ILE A 150 -13.29 -6.38 7.11
N LEU A 151 -12.47 -7.27 7.67
CA LEU A 151 -12.87 -8.13 8.80
C LEU A 151 -13.03 -7.39 10.14
N HIS A 152 -12.26 -6.31 10.37
CA HIS A 152 -12.38 -5.51 11.60
C HIS A 152 -13.33 -4.33 11.43
N GLY A 153 -13.55 -3.85 10.20
CA GLY A 153 -14.54 -2.80 9.93
C GLY A 153 -15.96 -3.22 10.28
N GLU A 154 -16.32 -4.49 10.02
CA GLU A 154 -17.63 -5.03 10.45
C GLU A 154 -17.80 -5.07 11.98
N LYS A 155 -16.71 -5.21 12.74
CA LYS A 155 -16.78 -5.26 14.21
C LYS A 155 -16.89 -3.89 14.86
N GLU A 156 -16.22 -2.88 14.30
CA GLU A 156 -16.34 -1.50 14.78
C GLU A 156 -17.73 -0.92 14.46
N GLU A 157 -18.31 -1.23 13.29
CA GLU A 157 -19.68 -0.81 12.95
C GLU A 157 -20.74 -1.48 13.86
N GLU A 158 -20.58 -2.75 14.23
CA GLU A 158 -21.47 -3.43 15.20
C GLU A 158 -21.34 -2.87 16.64
N GLU A 159 -20.14 -2.50 17.09
CA GLU A 159 -19.94 -1.91 18.42
C GLU A 159 -20.51 -0.49 18.52
N ASP A 160 -20.35 0.35 17.48
CA ASP A 160 -20.91 1.71 17.45
C ASP A 160 -22.45 1.70 17.39
N GLU A 161 -23.06 0.80 16.59
CA GLU A 161 -24.52 0.63 16.58
C GLU A 161 -25.07 0.17 17.95
N LEU A 162 -24.40 -0.76 18.62
CA LEU A 162 -24.81 -1.25 19.94
C LEU A 162 -24.66 -0.18 21.03
N LEU A 163 -23.66 0.69 20.92
CA LEU A 163 -23.46 1.81 21.84
C LEU A 163 -24.55 2.89 21.67
N ASP A 164 -24.92 3.25 20.44
CA ASP A 164 -26.01 4.21 20.17
C ASP A 164 -27.38 3.68 20.65
N ILE A 165 -27.64 2.37 20.57
CA ILE A 165 -28.88 1.77 21.10
C ILE A 165 -28.90 1.76 22.65
N SER A 166 -27.74 1.79 23.30
CA SER A 166 -27.61 1.69 24.76
C SER A 166 -27.72 3.02 25.51
N ILE A 167 -27.66 4.15 24.80
CA ILE A 167 -27.81 5.49 25.38
C ILE A 167 -29.22 6.00 25.04
N PRO A 168 -30.24 5.76 25.89
CA PRO A 168 -31.51 6.45 25.72
C PRO A 168 -31.32 7.93 26.08
N GLU A 169 -31.87 8.82 25.24
CA GLU A 169 -31.94 10.28 25.47
C GLU A 169 -32.53 10.66 26.83
#